data_AF-A0AAV5NKQ3-F1
#
_entry.id   AF-A0AAV5NKQ3-F1
#
_cell.length_a   1.000
_cell.length_b   1.000
_cell.length_c   1.000
_cell.angle_alpha   90.00
_cell.angle_beta   90.00
_cell.angle_gamma   90.00
#
_symmetry.space_group_name_H-M   'P 1'
#
loop_
_entity.id
_entity.type
_entity.pdbx_description
1 polymer ?
#
loop_
_entity_poly.entity_id
_entity_poly.type
_entity_poly.pdbx_seq_one_letter_code
_entity_poly.pdbx_strand_id
1 'polypeptide(L)'
;MLNYTQYLETQLRSEDMGLFNDNPYGLSNESFTQWLNQQRMYKRFHNSFTHVEDASLPERKWGFFVTTFKRIQKKSFLSSQFPNGFFEAVNDQGQVACLLPEPDKNREEKFRISLYDERGPRYHEVFHTRTEALHSIAGKYHYEPGALDALVGTEDWDRGLCTLGWISDGLTPLEGYQRDKSNPEVNRLFFSVFEQ
;
A
#
# COMPACT_ATOMS: atom_id res chain seq x y z
N MET A 1 -30.28 20.86 -12.61
CA MET A 1 -29.98 20.23 -11.32
C MET A 1 -30.05 18.74 -11.57
N LEU A 2 -29.03 17.98 -11.14
CA LEU A 2 -28.99 16.53 -11.30
C LEU A 2 -28.91 15.92 -9.92
N ASN A 3 -29.66 14.84 -9.69
CA ASN A 3 -29.43 13.98 -8.55
C ASN A 3 -28.15 13.15 -8.74
N TYR A 4 -27.72 12.42 -7.71
CA TYR A 4 -26.46 11.68 -7.78
C TYR A 4 -26.47 10.59 -8.88
N THR A 5 -27.57 9.85 -9.02
CA THR A 5 -27.73 8.81 -10.04
C THR A 5 -27.63 9.39 -11.45
N GLN A 6 -28.34 10.50 -11.70
CA GLN A 6 -28.28 11.22 -12.97
C GLN A 6 -26.89 11.77 -13.27
N TYR A 7 -26.18 12.26 -12.25
CA TYR A 7 -24.79 12.68 -12.42
C TYR A 7 -23.87 11.51 -12.79
N LEU A 8 -24.02 10.35 -12.14
CA LEU A 8 -23.26 9.16 -12.52
C LEU A 8 -23.55 8.76 -13.97
N GLU A 9 -24.80 8.87 -14.41
CA GLU A 9 -25.17 8.62 -15.80
C GLU A 9 -24.52 9.58 -16.80
N THR A 10 -24.25 10.84 -16.42
CA THR A 10 -23.48 11.74 -17.29
C THR A 10 -21.98 11.47 -17.29
N GLN A 11 -21.47 10.73 -16.29
CA GLN A 11 -20.07 10.31 -16.18
C GLN A 11 -19.80 8.92 -16.78
N LEU A 12 -20.84 8.12 -17.12
CA LEU A 12 -20.81 6.74 -17.67
C LEU A 12 -19.98 6.51 -18.95
N ARG A 13 -19.17 7.48 -19.40
CA ARG A 13 -18.15 7.30 -20.44
C ARG A 13 -16.73 7.06 -19.88
N SER A 14 -16.54 7.01 -18.56
CA SER A 14 -15.29 6.59 -17.93
C SER A 14 -15.49 5.32 -17.08
N GLU A 15 -14.58 4.36 -17.21
CA GLU A 15 -14.68 2.96 -16.73
C GLU A 15 -14.70 2.76 -15.19
N ASP A 16 -14.97 3.80 -14.40
CA ASP A 16 -14.74 3.81 -12.95
C ASP A 16 -16.06 3.93 -12.15
N MET A 17 -17.02 3.09 -12.54
CA MET A 17 -18.45 3.21 -12.24
C MET A 17 -18.92 2.27 -11.13
N GLY A 18 -18.56 2.60 -9.89
CA GLY A 18 -19.24 2.09 -8.71
C GLY A 18 -19.67 3.25 -7.83
N LEU A 19 -20.82 3.10 -7.16
CA LEU A 19 -20.99 3.60 -5.80
C LEU A 19 -19.70 3.33 -5.03
N PHE A 20 -19.41 4.10 -3.99
CA PHE A 20 -18.17 4.00 -3.20
C PHE A 20 -17.81 2.58 -2.65
N ASN A 21 -18.61 1.56 -2.95
CA ASN A 21 -18.45 0.14 -2.73
C ASN A 21 -17.02 -0.38 -2.91
N ASP A 22 -16.61 -1.19 -1.94
CA ASP A 22 -15.41 -2.02 -1.94
C ASP A 22 -14.11 -1.29 -2.29
N ASN A 23 -13.98 -0.05 -1.81
CA ASN A 23 -12.70 0.63 -1.82
C ASN A 23 -11.94 0.38 -0.51
N PRO A 24 -10.66 -0.02 -0.53
CA PRO A 24 -9.84 -0.20 0.67
C PRO A 24 -9.79 1.05 1.57
N TYR A 25 -10.14 2.24 1.06
CA TYR A 25 -10.19 3.49 1.82
C TYR A 25 -11.48 3.70 2.62
N GLY A 26 -12.36 2.68 2.72
CA GLY A 26 -13.60 2.75 3.50
C GLY A 26 -14.62 3.75 2.95
N LEU A 27 -14.61 3.93 1.62
CA LEU A 27 -15.59 4.79 0.97
C LEU A 27 -16.97 4.10 1.02
N SER A 28 -18.04 4.86 1.27
CA SER A 28 -19.42 4.35 1.15
C SER A 28 -20.40 5.47 0.81
N ASN A 29 -21.55 5.14 0.26
CA ASN A 29 -22.62 6.13 0.02
C ASN A 29 -23.09 6.77 1.33
N GLU A 30 -23.13 5.99 2.41
CA GLU A 30 -23.50 6.45 3.74
C GLU A 30 -22.50 7.48 4.27
N SER A 31 -21.19 7.16 4.21
CA SER A 31 -20.14 8.07 4.65
C SER A 31 -20.08 9.34 3.79
N PHE A 32 -20.35 9.24 2.49
CA PHE A 32 -20.46 10.40 1.61
C PHE A 32 -21.68 11.26 1.93
N THR A 33 -22.84 10.65 2.20
CA THR A 33 -24.06 11.34 2.60
C THR A 33 -23.85 12.12 3.89
N GLN A 34 -23.28 11.47 4.92
CA GLN A 34 -22.93 12.10 6.18
C GLN A 34 -21.97 13.27 5.98
N TRP A 35 -20.92 13.08 5.18
CA TRP A 35 -19.96 14.14 4.89
C TRP A 35 -20.58 15.31 4.11
N LEU A 36 -21.37 15.04 3.06
CA LEU A 36 -21.94 16.07 2.20
C LEU A 36 -22.94 16.94 2.96
N ASN A 37 -23.75 16.34 3.84
CA ASN A 37 -24.65 17.05 4.76
C ASN A 37 -23.93 18.00 5.73
N GLN A 38 -22.63 17.79 6.00
CA GLN A 38 -21.84 18.70 6.83
C GLN A 38 -21.27 19.89 6.04
N GLN A 39 -21.27 19.84 4.70
CA GLN A 39 -20.62 20.86 3.88
C GLN A 39 -21.46 22.13 3.78
N ARG A 40 -20.92 23.25 4.29
CA ARG A 40 -21.58 24.58 4.19
C ARG A 40 -21.93 24.97 2.75
N MET A 41 -21.11 24.57 1.77
CA MET A 41 -21.37 24.88 0.37
C MET A 41 -22.55 24.08 -0.19
N TYR A 42 -22.72 22.83 0.24
CA TYR A 42 -23.88 22.02 -0.12
C TYR A 42 -25.16 22.60 0.50
N LYS A 43 -25.08 23.06 1.76
CA LYS A 43 -26.21 23.67 2.49
C LYS A 43 -26.82 24.91 1.83
N ARG A 44 -26.17 25.49 0.82
CA ARG A 44 -26.72 26.58 0.00
C ARG A 44 -27.77 26.12 -1.01
N PHE A 45 -27.82 24.82 -1.30
CA PHE A 45 -28.73 24.22 -2.26
C PHE A 45 -29.85 23.45 -1.56
N HIS A 46 -29.54 22.75 -0.45
CA HIS A 46 -30.47 21.90 0.29
C HIS A 46 -30.13 21.87 1.79
N ASN A 47 -31.11 21.65 2.67
CA ASN A 47 -30.87 21.63 4.12
C ASN A 47 -30.11 20.36 4.58
N SER A 48 -30.66 19.19 4.28
CA SER A 48 -30.08 17.87 4.57
C SER A 48 -30.86 16.79 3.82
N PHE A 49 -30.25 15.62 3.63
CA PHE A 49 -30.86 14.46 3.00
C PHE A 49 -30.40 13.16 3.69
N THR A 50 -31.16 12.08 3.54
CA THR A 50 -30.85 10.79 4.20
C THR A 50 -30.08 9.85 3.28
N HIS A 51 -30.37 9.89 1.98
CA HIS A 51 -29.74 9.05 0.97
C HIS A 51 -29.16 9.91 -0.16
N VAL A 52 -27.97 9.57 -0.66
CA VAL A 52 -27.25 10.37 -1.66
C VAL A 52 -28.05 10.55 -2.95
N GLU A 53 -28.93 9.61 -3.25
CA GLU A 53 -29.87 9.65 -4.38
C GLU A 53 -30.85 10.82 -4.28
N ASP A 54 -31.15 11.29 -3.06
CA ASP A 54 -32.02 12.44 -2.80
C ASP A 54 -31.27 13.77 -2.93
N ALA A 55 -29.93 13.74 -2.92
CA ALA A 55 -29.11 14.94 -3.05
C ALA A 55 -29.13 15.42 -4.49
N SER A 56 -29.32 16.74 -4.66
CA SER A 56 -29.34 17.37 -5.98
C SER A 56 -28.34 18.53 -6.02
N LEU A 57 -27.56 18.60 -7.09
CA LEU A 57 -26.57 19.66 -7.30
C LEU A 57 -26.57 20.13 -8.76
N PRO A 58 -26.06 21.35 -9.03
CA PRO A 58 -25.65 21.70 -10.37
C PRO A 58 -24.58 20.71 -10.85
N GLU A 59 -24.70 20.22 -12.09
CA GLU A 59 -23.80 19.21 -12.67
C GLU A 59 -22.31 19.51 -12.42
N ARG A 60 -21.89 20.74 -12.72
CA ARG A 60 -20.52 21.24 -12.50
C ARG A 60 -19.99 21.17 -11.06
N LYS A 61 -20.85 20.93 -10.06
CA LYS A 61 -20.48 20.87 -8.64
C LYS A 61 -20.26 19.45 -8.14
N TRP A 62 -20.86 18.45 -8.78
CA TRP A 62 -20.74 17.06 -8.35
C TRP A 62 -19.29 16.58 -8.34
N GLY A 63 -18.56 16.79 -9.44
CA GLY A 63 -17.15 16.37 -9.53
C GLY A 63 -16.25 16.98 -8.44
N PHE A 64 -16.54 18.21 -8.01
CA PHE A 64 -15.83 18.84 -6.89
C PHE A 64 -16.06 18.10 -5.57
N PHE A 65 -17.32 17.83 -5.21
CA PHE A 65 -17.65 17.16 -3.94
C PHE A 65 -17.15 15.73 -3.90
N VAL A 66 -17.36 14.96 -4.98
CA VAL A 66 -16.91 13.57 -5.09
C VAL A 66 -15.39 13.48 -4.98
N THR A 67 -14.66 14.26 -5.77
CA THR A 67 -13.17 14.28 -5.74
C THR A 67 -12.66 14.70 -4.37
N THR A 68 -13.27 15.72 -3.76
CA THR A 68 -12.86 16.21 -2.43
C THR A 68 -13.07 15.14 -1.36
N PHE A 69 -14.23 14.48 -1.37
CA PHE A 69 -14.52 13.40 -0.42
C PHE A 69 -13.57 12.23 -0.57
N LYS A 70 -13.36 11.72 -1.80
CA LYS A 70 -12.39 10.65 -2.10
C LYS A 70 -11.01 11.00 -1.53
N ARG A 71 -10.55 12.24 -1.74
CA ARG A 71 -9.25 12.70 -1.23
C ARG A 71 -9.20 12.75 0.30
N ILE A 72 -10.24 13.23 0.96
CA ILE A 72 -10.31 13.32 2.42
C ILE A 72 -10.28 11.92 3.04
N GLN A 73 -11.10 11.01 2.54
CA GLN A 73 -11.18 9.64 3.05
C GLN A 73 -9.88 8.88 2.82
N LYS A 74 -9.31 8.99 1.61
CA LYS A 74 -7.99 8.41 1.33
C LYS A 74 -6.94 8.92 2.31
N LYS A 75 -6.86 10.23 2.54
CA LYS A 75 -5.94 10.81 3.52
C LYS A 75 -6.20 10.28 4.93
N SER A 76 -7.46 10.22 5.35
CA SER A 76 -7.85 9.72 6.68
C SER A 76 -7.45 8.26 6.86
N PHE A 77 -7.73 7.41 5.87
CA PHE A 77 -7.33 6.01 5.85
C PHE A 77 -5.80 5.88 5.97
N LEU A 78 -5.04 6.58 5.12
CA LEU A 78 -3.59 6.51 5.15
C LEU A 78 -3.00 7.00 6.48
N SER A 79 -3.57 8.05 7.08
CA SER A 79 -3.15 8.54 8.39
C SER A 79 -3.48 7.55 9.52
N SER A 80 -4.63 6.87 9.44
CA SER A 80 -5.05 5.90 10.45
C SER A 80 -4.25 4.60 10.36
N GLN A 81 -4.07 4.07 9.15
CA GLN A 81 -3.30 2.85 8.92
C GLN A 81 -1.82 3.11 9.15
N PHE A 82 -1.31 4.29 8.74
CA PHE A 82 0.12 4.61 8.77
C PHE A 82 0.38 5.94 9.51
N PRO A 83 0.41 5.94 10.87
CA PRO A 83 0.53 7.15 11.69
C PRO A 83 1.93 7.80 11.83
N ASN A 84 3.06 7.07 11.86
CA ASN A 84 4.35 7.50 12.45
C ASN A 84 5.55 7.86 11.53
N GLY A 85 5.38 8.05 10.22
CA GLY A 85 6.45 8.46 9.29
C GLY A 85 7.36 7.33 8.78
N PHE A 86 7.81 6.41 9.63
CA PHE A 86 8.44 5.13 9.29
C PHE A 86 7.38 4.04 9.39
N PHE A 87 7.28 3.17 8.38
CA PHE A 87 6.20 2.19 8.32
C PHE A 87 6.71 0.84 7.94
N GLU A 88 6.47 -0.11 8.84
CA GLU A 88 6.46 -1.52 8.55
C GLU A 88 5.02 -1.97 8.38
N ALA A 89 4.80 -2.78 7.36
CA ALA A 89 3.49 -3.30 7.03
C ALA A 89 3.64 -4.70 6.46
N VAL A 90 2.66 -5.55 6.68
CA VAL A 90 2.63 -6.92 6.15
C VAL A 90 1.35 -7.13 5.35
N ASN A 91 1.38 -8.02 4.35
CA ASN A 91 0.19 -8.42 3.61
C ASN A 91 -0.27 -9.81 4.01
N ASP A 92 -1.42 -10.24 3.48
CA ASP A 92 -2.00 -11.55 3.79
C ASP A 92 -1.14 -12.73 3.33
N GLN A 93 -0.12 -12.48 2.51
CA GLN A 93 0.86 -13.47 2.06
C GLN A 93 2.15 -13.46 2.92
N GLY A 94 2.20 -12.69 4.00
CA GLY A 94 3.37 -12.59 4.88
C GLY A 94 4.53 -11.78 4.28
N GLN A 95 4.31 -11.05 3.19
CA GLN A 95 5.33 -10.15 2.64
C GLN A 95 5.37 -8.87 3.43
N VAL A 96 6.57 -8.39 3.71
CA VAL A 96 6.80 -7.19 4.51
C VAL A 96 7.21 -6.03 3.62
N ALA A 97 6.62 -4.86 3.86
CA ALA A 97 6.93 -3.60 3.21
C ALA A 97 7.45 -2.60 4.24
N CYS A 98 8.62 -2.02 3.98
CA CYS A 98 9.21 -0.98 4.82
C CYS A 98 9.32 0.33 4.03
N LEU A 99 8.59 1.36 4.46
CA LEU A 99 8.72 2.72 3.93
C LEU A 99 9.84 3.47 4.65
N LEU A 100 10.88 3.80 3.90
CA LEU A 100 12.12 4.44 4.32
C LEU A 100 12.32 5.76 3.57
N PRO A 101 13.02 6.75 4.14
CA PRO A 101 13.56 7.85 3.34
C PRO A 101 14.63 7.31 2.38
N GLU A 102 14.72 7.89 1.18
CA GLU A 102 15.83 7.59 0.28
C GLU A 102 17.16 8.07 0.91
N PRO A 103 18.20 7.23 0.92
CA PRO A 103 19.46 7.54 1.60
C PRO A 103 20.26 8.62 0.87
N ASP A 104 20.15 8.69 -0.46
CA ASP A 104 20.78 9.74 -1.25
C ASP A 104 19.90 10.99 -1.25
N LYS A 105 20.33 11.99 -0.48
CA LYS A 105 19.62 13.27 -0.35
C LYS A 105 19.55 14.05 -1.67
N ASN A 106 20.41 13.75 -2.63
CA ASN A 106 20.50 14.45 -3.91
C ASN A 106 19.57 13.87 -4.99
N ARG A 107 18.96 12.70 -4.75
CA ARG A 107 17.95 12.12 -5.66
C ARG A 107 16.65 12.93 -5.67
N GLU A 108 15.95 12.94 -6.79
CA GLU A 108 14.62 13.56 -6.88
C GLU A 108 13.60 12.77 -6.05
N GLU A 109 13.69 11.44 -6.08
CA GLU A 109 12.95 10.56 -5.20
C GLU A 109 13.44 10.68 -3.76
N LYS A 110 12.49 10.84 -2.84
CA LYS A 110 12.78 11.08 -1.41
C LYS A 110 12.35 9.92 -0.52
N PHE A 111 11.62 8.95 -1.06
CA PHE A 111 11.04 7.84 -0.32
C PHE A 111 11.27 6.53 -1.06
N ARG A 112 11.47 5.45 -0.31
CA ARG A 112 11.64 4.09 -0.80
C ARG A 112 10.76 3.14 -0.04
N ILE A 113 10.14 2.21 -0.75
CA ILE A 113 9.53 1.04 -0.15
C ILE A 113 10.43 -0.14 -0.46
N SER A 114 11.01 -0.73 0.58
CA SER A 114 11.73 -1.99 0.47
C SER A 114 10.77 -3.14 0.75
N LEU A 115 10.75 -4.14 -0.12
CA LEU A 115 9.87 -5.30 -0.01
C LEU A 115 10.68 -6.57 0.31
N TYR A 116 10.15 -7.33 1.26
CA TYR A 116 10.78 -8.51 1.83
C TYR A 116 9.78 -9.67 1.88
N ASP A 117 10.29 -10.89 1.91
CA ASP A 117 9.53 -12.09 2.27
C ASP A 117 10.38 -12.96 3.21
N GLU A 118 9.89 -14.15 3.56
CA GLU A 118 10.60 -15.12 4.41
C GLU A 118 12.01 -15.46 3.92
N ARG A 119 12.34 -15.25 2.64
CA ARG A 119 13.62 -15.58 2.00
C ARG A 119 14.52 -14.36 1.81
N GLY A 120 14.17 -13.23 2.42
CA GLY A 120 15.00 -12.04 2.39
C GLY A 120 14.46 -10.88 1.56
N PRO A 121 15.35 -9.94 1.20
CA PRO A 121 15.01 -8.79 0.37
C PRO A 121 14.65 -9.22 -1.05
N ARG A 122 13.54 -8.68 -1.59
CA ARG A 122 13.12 -8.94 -2.97
C ARG A 122 13.50 -7.81 -3.92
N TYR A 123 12.97 -6.62 -3.67
CA TYR A 123 13.21 -5.43 -4.47
C TYR A 123 12.79 -4.18 -3.70
N HIS A 124 13.07 -3.02 -4.28
CA HIS A 124 12.60 -1.75 -3.76
C HIS A 124 11.96 -0.89 -4.85
N GLU A 125 11.02 -0.05 -4.46
CA GLU A 125 10.39 0.97 -5.28
C GLU A 125 10.68 2.36 -4.70
N VAL A 126 10.87 3.36 -5.55
CA VAL A 126 11.20 4.73 -5.14
C VAL A 126 10.11 5.72 -5.56
N PHE A 127 9.90 6.75 -4.74
CA PHE A 127 8.82 7.73 -4.88
C PHE A 127 9.29 9.14 -4.55
N HIS A 128 8.72 10.12 -5.24
CA HIS A 128 9.00 11.54 -5.02
C HIS A 128 8.39 12.03 -3.71
N THR A 129 7.16 11.57 -3.41
CA THR A 129 6.43 11.99 -2.21
C THR A 129 6.04 10.82 -1.32
N ARG A 130 5.97 11.08 -0.01
CA ARG A 130 5.47 10.10 0.98
C ARG A 130 4.07 9.61 0.62
N THR A 131 3.23 10.51 0.12
CA THR A 131 1.85 10.19 -0.22
C THR A 131 1.77 9.17 -1.36
N GLU A 132 2.63 9.30 -2.38
CA GLU A 132 2.72 8.32 -3.47
C GLU A 132 3.20 6.97 -2.97
N ALA A 133 4.24 6.96 -2.12
CA ALA A 133 4.72 5.73 -1.50
C ALA A 133 3.61 5.04 -0.68
N LEU A 134 2.91 5.78 0.15
CA LEU A 134 1.78 5.23 0.92
C LEU A 134 0.65 4.73 0.01
N HIS A 135 0.41 5.38 -1.13
CA HIS A 135 -0.60 4.91 -2.08
C HIS A 135 -0.27 3.55 -2.69
N SER A 136 1.00 3.20 -2.88
CA SER A 136 1.37 1.94 -3.53
C SER A 136 1.14 0.70 -2.64
N ILE A 137 1.26 0.88 -1.31
CA ILE A 137 1.05 -0.17 -0.30
C ILE A 137 -0.36 -0.16 0.32
N ALA A 138 -1.08 0.95 0.25
CA ALA A 138 -2.38 1.08 0.87
C ALA A 138 -3.42 0.11 0.27
N GLY A 139 -4.10 -0.62 1.15
CA GLY A 139 -5.12 -1.61 0.77
C GLY A 139 -4.54 -2.99 0.37
N LYS A 140 -3.21 -3.11 0.26
CA LYS A 140 -2.53 -4.40 0.07
C LYS A 140 -1.79 -4.85 1.33
N TYR A 141 -1.36 -3.89 2.15
CA TYR A 141 -0.62 -4.12 3.38
C TYR A 141 -1.35 -3.49 4.56
N HIS A 142 -1.24 -4.12 5.72
CA HIS A 142 -1.68 -3.61 7.02
C HIS A 142 -0.46 -3.24 7.88
N TYR A 143 -0.59 -2.19 8.67
CA TYR A 143 0.50 -1.69 9.50
C TYR A 143 0.84 -2.67 10.62
N GLU A 144 2.12 -3.05 10.68
CA GLU A 144 2.63 -4.02 11.65
C GLU A 144 4.09 -3.68 12.00
N PRO A 145 4.31 -2.95 13.10
CA PRO A 145 5.65 -2.66 13.60
C PRO A 145 6.40 -3.92 14.03
N GLY A 146 7.67 -4.05 13.65
CA GLY A 146 8.50 -5.22 13.97
C GLY A 146 8.28 -6.39 13.01
N ALA A 147 7.50 -6.21 11.94
CA ALA A 147 7.29 -7.24 10.92
C ALA A 147 8.61 -7.63 10.23
N LEU A 148 9.52 -6.68 10.00
CA LEU A 148 10.84 -7.01 9.44
C LEU A 148 11.69 -7.76 10.46
N ASP A 149 11.69 -7.31 11.71
CA ASP A 149 12.46 -7.94 12.79
C ASP A 149 12.02 -9.41 13.01
N ALA A 150 10.73 -9.72 12.78
CA ALA A 150 10.20 -11.08 12.88
C ALA A 150 10.73 -12.03 11.79
N LEU A 151 11.20 -11.50 10.66
CA LEU A 151 11.79 -12.31 9.58
C LEU A 151 13.29 -12.54 9.79
N VAL A 152 14.00 -11.56 10.34
CA VAL A 152 15.45 -11.58 10.49
C VAL A 152 15.90 -12.68 11.46
N GLY A 153 16.89 -13.48 11.04
CA GLY A 153 17.46 -14.56 11.86
C GLY A 153 16.63 -15.84 11.89
N THR A 154 15.59 -15.93 11.06
CA THR A 154 14.93 -17.22 10.77
C THR A 154 15.80 -18.05 9.81
N GLU A 155 15.71 -19.38 9.88
CA GLU A 155 16.52 -20.24 9.00
C GLU A 155 16.28 -19.98 7.51
N ASP A 156 15.04 -19.71 7.12
CA ASP A 156 14.69 -19.44 5.73
C ASP A 156 15.22 -18.08 5.27
N TRP A 157 15.22 -17.09 6.15
CA TRP A 157 15.83 -15.79 5.89
C TRP A 157 17.34 -15.92 5.70
N ASP A 158 18.01 -16.62 6.61
CA ASP A 158 19.46 -16.81 6.57
C ASP A 158 19.88 -17.62 5.33
N ARG A 159 19.11 -18.66 4.96
CA ARG A 159 19.27 -19.36 3.68
C ARG A 159 19.11 -18.42 2.50
N GLY A 160 18.09 -17.57 2.54
CA GLY A 160 17.84 -16.55 1.54
C GLY A 160 19.02 -15.62 1.33
N LEU A 161 19.59 -15.10 2.42
CA LEU A 161 20.77 -14.24 2.39
C LEU A 161 22.01 -14.93 1.81
N CYS A 162 22.28 -16.18 2.21
CA CYS A 162 23.37 -16.97 1.61
C CYS A 162 23.17 -17.12 0.09
N THR A 163 21.96 -17.48 -0.31
CA THR A 163 21.62 -17.71 -1.73
C THR A 163 21.76 -16.43 -2.55
N LEU A 164 21.29 -15.29 -2.04
CA LEU A 164 21.45 -13.99 -2.69
C LEU A 164 22.91 -13.57 -2.81
N GLY A 165 23.72 -13.84 -1.78
CA GLY A 165 25.18 -13.63 -1.82
C GLY A 165 25.84 -14.44 -2.93
N TRP A 166 25.52 -15.73 -3.04
CA TRP A 166 26.05 -16.60 -4.10
C TRP A 166 25.65 -16.13 -5.50
N ILE A 167 24.38 -15.76 -5.69
CA ILE A 167 23.89 -15.23 -6.96
C ILE A 167 24.63 -13.93 -7.33
N SER A 168 24.87 -13.05 -6.35
CA SER A 168 25.65 -11.82 -6.56
C SER A 168 27.10 -12.10 -6.97
N ASP A 169 27.65 -13.22 -6.53
CA ASP A 169 28.99 -13.70 -6.93
C ASP A 169 28.97 -14.44 -8.29
N GLY A 170 27.81 -14.60 -8.92
CA GLY A 170 27.64 -15.32 -10.18
C GLY A 170 27.59 -16.84 -10.03
N LEU A 171 27.32 -17.35 -8.82
CA LEU A 171 27.23 -18.78 -8.53
C LEU A 171 25.77 -19.26 -8.49
N THR A 172 25.54 -20.48 -8.96
CA THR A 172 24.30 -21.20 -8.64
C THR A 172 24.28 -21.60 -7.16
N PRO A 173 23.09 -21.90 -6.58
CA PRO A 173 23.01 -22.32 -5.17
C PRO A 173 23.86 -23.54 -4.82
N LEU A 174 23.98 -24.51 -5.74
CA LEU A 174 24.80 -25.70 -5.53
C LEU A 174 26.30 -25.35 -5.52
N GLU A 175 26.77 -24.52 -6.45
CA GLU A 175 28.17 -24.07 -6.50
C GLU A 175 28.53 -23.24 -5.26
N GLY A 176 27.63 -22.34 -4.85
CA GLY A 176 27.77 -21.55 -3.63
C GLY A 176 27.86 -22.43 -2.38
N TYR A 177 26.98 -23.42 -2.25
CA TYR A 177 27.07 -24.40 -1.17
C TYR A 177 28.40 -25.17 -1.21
N GLN A 178 28.82 -25.69 -2.37
CA GLN A 178 30.08 -26.43 -2.47
C GLN A 178 31.30 -25.58 -2.06
N ARG A 179 31.30 -24.29 -2.39
CA ARG A 179 32.33 -23.32 -1.99
C ARG A 179 32.33 -23.10 -0.48
N ASP A 180 31.15 -22.92 0.11
CA ASP A 180 31.01 -22.40 1.46
C ASP A 180 30.65 -23.46 2.52
N LYS A 181 30.49 -24.75 2.15
CA LYS A 181 30.10 -25.84 3.07
C LYS A 181 31.06 -26.10 4.24
N SER A 182 32.28 -25.58 4.19
CA SER A 182 33.19 -25.62 5.35
C SER A 182 32.78 -24.64 6.46
N ASN A 183 31.94 -23.65 6.15
CA ASN A 183 31.33 -22.79 7.15
C ASN A 183 30.25 -23.60 7.91
N PRO A 184 30.37 -23.76 9.24
CA PRO A 184 29.41 -24.53 10.03
C PRO A 184 27.96 -24.06 9.88
N GLU A 185 27.75 -22.76 9.72
CA GLU A 185 26.41 -22.18 9.58
C GLU A 185 25.79 -22.51 8.23
N VAL A 186 26.55 -22.35 7.14
CA VAL A 186 26.10 -22.74 5.79
C VAL A 186 25.82 -24.24 5.73
N ASN A 187 26.71 -25.06 6.30
CA ASN A 187 26.50 -26.49 6.34
C ASN A 187 25.21 -26.85 7.12
N ARG A 188 25.01 -26.25 8.30
CA ARG A 188 23.78 -26.44 9.09
C ARG A 188 22.53 -26.09 8.29
N LEU A 189 22.56 -25.00 7.53
CA LEU A 189 21.41 -24.50 6.78
C LEU A 189 21.07 -25.35 5.54
N PHE A 190 22.08 -25.88 4.84
CA PHE A 190 21.89 -26.44 3.49
C PHE A 190 22.24 -27.94 3.32
N PHE A 191 22.83 -28.60 4.33
CA PHE A 191 23.26 -30.00 4.22
C PHE A 191 22.13 -30.93 3.74
N SER A 192 20.94 -30.81 4.34
CA SER A 192 19.77 -31.62 3.98
C SER A 192 19.18 -31.33 2.59
N VAL A 193 19.59 -30.22 1.97
CA VAL A 193 19.09 -29.78 0.65
C VAL A 193 19.97 -30.33 -0.47
N PHE A 194 21.29 -30.35 -0.29
CA PHE A 194 22.24 -30.64 -1.38
C PHE A 194 23.03 -31.95 -1.23
N GLU A 195 23.05 -32.58 -0.06
CA GLU A 195 23.81 -33.82 0.19
C GLU A 195 22.88 -35.02 0.48
N GLN A 196 21.71 -35.08 -0.19
CA GLN A 196 20.84 -36.27 -0.18
C GLN A 196 21.38 -37.40 -1.08
#